data_AF-A0A1Q7GM94-F1
#
_entry.id   AF-A0A1Q7GM94-F1
#
_cell.length_a   1.000
_cell.length_b   1.000
_cell.length_c   1.000
_cell.angle_alpha   90.00
_cell.angle_beta   90.00
_cell.angle_gamma   90.00
#
_symmetry.space_group_name_H-M   'P 1'
#
loop_
_entity.id
_entity.type
_entity.pdbx_description
1 polymer ?
#
loop_
_entity_poly.entity_id
_entity_poly.type
_entity_poly.pdbx_seq_one_letter_code
_entity_poly.pdbx_strand_id
1 'polypeptide(L)'
;MTLVAQTITLVTQDIVYALTFLSSVDRMTVSLGVPIALVRGDVYHWGALMAAALVISIPLAIIYNLFIDRFIQGFTMGAVKR
;
A
#
# COMPACT_ATOMS: atom_id res chain seq x y z
N MET A 1 6.26 -9.08 15.50
CA MET A 1 6.18 -7.76 14.85
C MET A 1 6.36 -7.85 13.33
N THR A 2 7.37 -8.58 12.84
CA THR A 2 7.57 -8.83 11.40
C THR A 2 6.36 -9.48 10.73
N LEU A 3 5.74 -10.48 11.36
CA LEU A 3 4.56 -11.15 10.80
C LEU A 3 3.36 -10.20 10.66
N VAL A 4 3.16 -9.29 11.61
CA VAL A 4 2.11 -8.26 11.57
C VAL A 4 2.34 -7.29 10.40
N ALA A 5 3.57 -6.81 10.23
CA ALA A 5 3.93 -5.96 9.11
C ALA A 5 3.72 -6.65 7.75
N GLN A 6 4.04 -7.94 7.66
CA GLN A 6 3.85 -8.72 6.43
C GLN A 6 2.37 -8.98 6.13
N THR A 7 1.56 -9.29 7.14
CA THR A 7 0.11 -9.47 6.95
C THR A 7 -0.59 -8.18 6.52
N ILE A 8 -0.18 -7.02 7.04
CA ILE A 8 -0.73 -5.71 6.63
C ILE A 8 -0.38 -5.41 5.18
N THR A 9 0.86 -5.69 4.77
CA THR A 9 1.32 -5.48 3.40
C THR A 9 0.55 -6.36 2.41
N LEU A 10 0.34 -7.64 2.74
CA LEU A 10 -0.40 -8.58 1.89
C LEU A 10 -1.88 -8.20 1.72
N VAL A 11 -2.57 -7.84 2.81
CA VAL A 11 -4.00 -7.46 2.74
C VAL A 11 -4.21 -6.18 1.92
N THR A 12 -3.26 -5.24 1.98
CA THR A 12 -3.34 -3.99 1.20
C THR A 12 -3.21 -4.23 -0.30
N GLN A 13 -2.57 -5.33 -0.70
CA GLN A 13 -2.39 -5.75 -2.10
C GLN A 13 -3.51 -6.66 -2.62
N ASP A 14 -4.53 -6.97 -1.82
CA ASP A 14 -5.60 -7.87 -2.27
C ASP A 14 -6.57 -7.16 -3.23
N ILE A 15 -6.70 -7.74 -4.42
CA ILE A 15 -7.45 -7.20 -5.57
C ILE A 15 -8.68 -8.07 -5.88
N VAL A 16 -8.62 -9.38 -5.64
CA VAL A 16 -9.68 -10.30 -6.09
C VAL A 16 -10.91 -10.21 -5.19
N TYR A 17 -10.70 -10.15 -3.88
CA TYR A 17 -11.79 -10.04 -2.91
C TYR A 17 -12.51 -8.69 -3.03
N ALA A 18 -11.75 -7.62 -3.12
CA ALA A 18 -12.31 -6.28 -3.21
C ALA A 18 -13.02 -6.05 -4.56
N LEU A 19 -12.58 -6.65 -5.67
CA LEU A 19 -13.28 -6.56 -6.97
C LEU A 19 -14.63 -7.29 -6.97
N THR A 20 -14.76 -8.39 -6.22
CA THR A 20 -15.96 -9.23 -6.24
C THR A 20 -17.07 -8.71 -5.34
N PHE A 21 -16.73 -8.07 -4.21
CA PHE A 21 -17.72 -7.61 -3.23
C PHE A 21 -17.97 -6.11 -3.21
N LEU A 22 -17.09 -5.28 -3.81
CA LEU A 22 -17.26 -3.82 -3.82
C LEU A 22 -17.81 -3.37 -5.17
N SER A 23 -19.05 -2.88 -5.16
CA SER A 23 -19.74 -2.35 -6.34
C SER A 23 -19.63 -0.83 -6.49
N SER A 24 -19.30 -0.10 -5.42
CA SER A 24 -19.15 1.37 -5.44
C SER A 24 -17.68 1.79 -5.37
N VAL A 25 -17.29 2.67 -6.29
CA VAL A 25 -15.91 3.20 -6.41
C VAL A 25 -15.47 3.93 -5.13
N ASP A 26 -16.40 4.59 -4.42
CA ASP A 26 -16.10 5.31 -3.18
C ASP A 26 -15.70 4.40 -2.02
N ARG A 27 -15.96 3.10 -2.14
CA ARG A 27 -15.60 2.08 -1.14
C ARG A 27 -14.48 1.17 -1.61
N MET A 28 -13.97 1.35 -2.83
CA MET A 28 -12.89 0.52 -3.37
C MET A 28 -11.59 0.81 -2.64
N THR A 29 -10.81 -0.24 -2.38
CA THR A 29 -9.46 -0.11 -1.87
C THR A 29 -8.59 0.62 -2.89
N VAL A 30 -7.56 1.33 -2.41
CA VAL A 30 -6.65 2.11 -3.26
C VAL A 30 -6.08 1.27 -4.41
N SER A 31 -5.76 0.00 -4.16
CA SER A 31 -5.24 -0.96 -5.14
C SER A 31 -6.19 -1.25 -6.32
N LEU A 32 -7.50 -1.05 -6.14
CA LEU A 32 -8.52 -1.27 -7.18
C LEU A 32 -9.15 0.02 -7.68
N GLY A 33 -9.48 0.94 -6.79
CA GLY A 33 -10.19 2.18 -7.11
C GLY A 33 -9.38 3.10 -8.03
N VAL A 34 -8.06 3.14 -7.87
CA VAL A 34 -7.15 3.95 -8.71
C VAL A 34 -7.20 3.49 -10.18
N PRO A 35 -6.89 2.23 -10.52
CA PRO A 35 -6.98 1.79 -11.91
C PRO A 35 -8.41 1.82 -12.46
N ILE A 36 -9.44 1.45 -11.68
CA ILE A 36 -10.85 1.44 -12.15
C ILE A 36 -11.36 2.85 -12.45
N ALA A 37 -11.01 3.85 -11.63
CA ALA A 37 -11.50 5.22 -11.82
C ALA A 37 -10.74 5.99 -12.93
N LEU A 38 -9.45 5.66 -13.13
CA LEU A 38 -8.52 6.41 -13.98
C LEU A 38 -8.21 5.74 -15.32
N VAL A 39 -8.54 4.46 -15.47
CA VAL A 39 -8.45 3.72 -16.73
C VAL A 39 -9.88 3.37 -17.15
N ARG A 40 -10.47 4.20 -18.02
CA ARG A 40 -11.82 3.96 -18.55
C ARG A 40 -11.72 3.41 -19.96
N GLY A 41 -11.85 2.09 -20.09
CA GLY A 41 -11.68 1.42 -21.38
C GLY A 41 -10.27 1.65 -21.92
N ASP A 42 -10.16 2.28 -23.09
CA ASP A 42 -8.88 2.54 -23.76
C ASP A 42 -8.28 3.93 -23.43
N VAL A 43 -8.93 4.72 -22.56
CA VAL A 43 -8.47 6.06 -22.17
C VAL A 43 -7.84 6.03 -20.79
N TYR A 44 -6.55 6.32 -20.75
CA TYR A 44 -5.73 6.38 -19.54
C TYR A 44 -5.54 7.84 -19.10
N HIS A 45 -5.99 8.17 -17.90
CA HIS A 45 -5.74 9.47 -17.30
C HIS A 45 -4.35 9.53 -16.64
N TRP A 46 -3.30 9.49 -17.46
CA TRP A 46 -1.89 9.43 -17.01
C TRP A 46 -1.51 10.47 -15.94
N GLY A 47 -1.94 11.73 -16.10
CA GLY A 47 -1.65 12.77 -15.11
C GLY A 47 -2.28 12.49 -13.74
N ALA A 48 -3.51 11.99 -13.74
CA ALA A 48 -4.20 11.64 -12.51
C ALA A 48 -3.72 10.29 -11.93
N LEU A 49 -3.22 9.36 -12.75
CA LEU A 49 -2.50 8.16 -12.29
C LEU A 49 -1.21 8.53 -11.54
N MET A 50 -0.41 9.43 -12.10
CA MET A 50 0.83 9.89 -11.44
C MET A 50 0.52 10.68 -10.16
N ALA A 51 -0.53 11.52 -10.18
CA ALA A 51 -0.98 12.23 -8.98
C ALA A 51 -1.47 11.25 -7.89
N ALA A 52 -2.24 10.23 -8.25
CA ALA A 52 -2.68 9.20 -7.31
C ALA A 52 -1.49 8.46 -6.71
N ALA A 53 -0.53 8.02 -7.53
CA ALA A 53 0.69 7.37 -7.05
C ALA A 53 1.47 8.25 -6.06
N LEU A 54 1.60 9.55 -6.35
CA LEU A 54 2.27 10.50 -5.48
C LEU A 54 1.53 10.65 -4.14
N VAL A 55 0.21 10.85 -4.17
CA VAL A 55 -0.63 10.96 -2.96
C VAL A 55 -0.57 9.71 -2.08
N ILE A 56 -0.48 8.51 -2.68
CA ILE A 56 -0.38 7.24 -1.94
C ILE A 56 1.02 7.04 -1.36
N SER A 57 2.07 7.45 -2.09
CA SER A 57 3.46 7.29 -1.65
C SER A 57 3.82 8.15 -0.44
N ILE A 58 3.25 9.35 -0.30
CA ILE A 58 3.53 10.28 0.80
C ILE A 58 3.25 9.65 2.18
N PRO A 59 2.04 9.16 2.50
CA PRO A 59 1.76 8.55 3.79
C PRO A 59 2.57 7.27 4.00
N LEU A 60 2.82 6.50 2.93
CA LEU A 60 3.65 5.29 3.01
C LEU A 60 5.10 5.63 3.41
N ALA A 61 5.69 6.66 2.80
CA ALA A 61 7.04 7.12 3.12
C ALA A 61 7.17 7.66 4.55
N ILE A 62 6.12 8.32 5.07
CA ILE A 62 6.07 8.79 6.45
C ILE A 62 6.03 7.59 7.43
N ILE A 63 5.13 6.62 7.19
CA ILE A 63 5.06 5.41 8.00
C ILE A 63 6.39 4.65 7.94
N TYR A 64 6.96 4.50 6.75
CA TYR A 64 8.25 3.81 6.60
C TYR A 64 9.35 4.49 7.42
N ASN A 65 9.52 5.81 7.32
CA ASN A 65 10.51 6.54 8.11
C ASN A 65 10.29 6.40 9.64
N LEU A 66 9.05 6.37 10.11
CA LEU A 66 8.76 6.24 11.54
C LEU A 66 9.05 4.83 12.09
N PHE A 67 8.85 3.79 11.28
CA PHE A 67 9.00 2.40 11.71
C PHE A 67 10.35 1.79 11.32
N ILE A 68 11.11 2.40 10.41
CA ILE A 68 12.40 1.87 9.96
C ILE A 68 13.41 1.74 11.11
N ASP A 69 13.46 2.71 12.03
CA ASP A 69 14.37 2.68 13.17
C ASP A 69 14.06 1.50 14.11
N ARG A 70 12.78 1.20 14.32
CA ARG A 70 12.35 0.04 15.13
C ARG A 70 12.62 -1.28 14.42
N PHE A 71 12.45 -1.30 13.09
CA PHE A 71 12.75 -2.46 12.27
C PHE A 71 14.25 -2.78 12.28
N ILE A 72 15.12 -1.76 12.13
CA ILE A 72 16.58 -1.87 12.19
C ILE A 72 17.04 -2.32 13.58
N GLN A 73 16.51 -1.73 14.65
CA GLN A 73 16.83 -2.14 16.03
C GLN A 73 16.49 -3.60 16.32
N GLY A 74 15.39 -4.10 15.75
CA GLY A 74 14.97 -5.51 15.86
C GLY A 74 15.95 -6.50 15.21
N PHE A 75 16.66 -6.10 14.15
CA PHE A 75 17.71 -6.93 13.53
C PHE A 75 19.05 -6.86 14.28
N THR A 76 19.38 -5.72 14.90
CA THR A 76 20.67 -5.55 15.61
C THR A 76 20.66 -6.12 17.03
N MET A 77 19.50 -6.28 17.68
CA MET A 77 19.42 -6.86 19.03
C MET A 77 19.79 -8.36 19.11
N GLY A 78 19.80 -9.07 17.99
CA GLY A 78 20.29 -10.47 17.91
C GLY A 78 21.78 -10.60 17.56
N ALA A 79 22.48 -9.51 17.22
CA ALA A 79 23.85 -9.53 16.71
C ALA A 79 24.92 -9.18 17.75
N VAL A 80 24.54 -8.87 19.00
CA VAL A 80 25.52 -8.73 20.09
C VAL A 80 25.46 -9.97 20.97
N LYS A 81 26.47 -10.81 20.78
CA LYS A 81 26.80 -11.95 21.62
C LYS A 81 27.25 -11.45 23.00
N ARG A 82 26.49 -11.77 24.04
CA ARG A 82 27.02 -12.13 25.36
C ARG A 82 26.19 -13.26 25.93
#